data_AF-A0A8I2YHI5-F1
#
_entry.id   AF-A0A8I2YHI5-F1
#
_cell.length_a   1.000
_cell.length_b   1.000
_cell.length_c   1.000
_cell.angle_alpha   90.00
_cell.angle_beta   90.00
_cell.angle_gamma   90.00
#
_symmetry.space_group_name_H-M   'P 1'
#
loop_
_entity.id
_entity.type
_entity.pdbx_description
1 polymer ?
#
loop_
_entity_poly.entity_id
_entity_poly.type
_entity_poly.pdbx_seq_one_letter_code
_entity_poly.pdbx_strand_id
1 'polypeptide(L)'
;MSGHLSLDEEVRLYATNAEREKYSLLATLFGIIVALDYLERAYVRDALTADEYSPACTRLLSQYLTMLKLVKDSVPSIEQFMAHYRMDTPAALHRIKVGVPATVEHSSEAGPETGKWIAETTQNFITFMDALKLRLRAKDQLHPILQELVTGYARFKGSKDWEGRSRMVSWLITLNGMKASEEITEEQSRQLLFDVDHAYAEFFRSLSGAKGDWT
;
A
#
# COMPACT_ATOMS: atom_id res chain seq x y z
N MET A 1 53.65 3.04 -5.59
CA MET A 1 54.24 2.96 -6.95
C MET A 1 53.31 3.68 -7.89
N SER A 2 53.66 4.91 -8.28
CA SER A 2 52.88 5.69 -9.24
C SER A 2 53.13 5.09 -10.62
N GLY A 3 52.16 4.35 -11.15
CA GLY A 3 52.21 3.85 -12.53
C GLY A 3 52.28 5.04 -13.48
N HIS A 4 53.30 5.06 -14.34
CA HIS A 4 53.47 6.07 -15.36
C HIS A 4 52.29 5.97 -16.36
N LEU A 5 51.34 6.91 -16.29
CA LEU A 5 50.29 7.01 -17.30
C LEU A 5 50.95 7.45 -18.61
N SER A 6 51.01 6.55 -19.60
CA SER A 6 51.42 6.93 -20.95
C SER A 6 50.39 7.87 -21.55
N LEU A 7 50.81 9.06 -21.98
CA LEU A 7 49.95 10.03 -22.67
C LEU A 7 49.78 9.70 -24.15
N ASP A 8 50.60 8.79 -24.68
CA ASP A 8 50.63 8.41 -26.08
C ASP A 8 49.74 7.19 -26.40
N GLU A 9 49.08 6.60 -25.39
CA GLU A 9 48.22 5.43 -25.53
C GLU A 9 46.80 5.70 -25.01
N GLU A 10 45.79 5.23 -25.75
CA GLU A 10 44.39 5.31 -25.32
C GLU A 10 44.12 4.40 -24.11
N VAL A 11 43.62 4.99 -23.03
CA VAL A 11 43.24 4.25 -21.83
C VAL A 11 41.97 3.44 -22.11
N ARG A 12 42.03 2.14 -21.83
CA ARG A 12 40.88 1.23 -21.95
C ARG A 12 40.18 1.06 -20.61
N LEU A 13 38.85 0.98 -20.64
CA LEU A 13 38.04 0.75 -19.44
C LEU A 13 38.25 -0.64 -18.83
N TYR A 14 38.53 -1.65 -19.67
CA TYR A 14 38.76 -3.03 -19.27
C TYR A 14 39.85 -3.68 -20.13
N ALA A 15 40.53 -4.67 -19.59
CA ALA A 15 41.51 -5.51 -20.28
C ALA A 15 41.05 -6.97 -20.41
N THR A 16 40.09 -7.42 -19.58
CA THR A 16 39.59 -8.80 -19.58
C THR A 16 38.08 -8.89 -19.82
N ASN A 17 37.60 -10.07 -20.25
CA ASN A 17 36.16 -10.35 -20.40
C ASN A 17 35.40 -10.22 -19.07
N ALA A 18 36.02 -10.62 -17.96
CA ALA A 18 35.41 -10.51 -16.63
C ALA A 18 35.23 -9.04 -16.20
N GLU A 19 36.24 -8.20 -16.44
CA GLU A 19 36.13 -6.75 -16.19
C GLU A 19 35.08 -6.10 -17.09
N ARG A 20 35.02 -6.49 -18.37
CA ARG A 20 33.99 -6.01 -19.30
C ARG A 20 32.58 -6.31 -18.78
N GLU A 21 32.34 -7.54 -18.32
CA GLU A 21 31.05 -7.95 -17.77
C GLU A 21 30.72 -7.16 -16.49
N LYS A 22 31.70 -6.99 -15.59
CA LYS A 22 31.56 -6.16 -14.40
C LYS A 22 31.12 -4.73 -14.76
N TYR A 23 31.80 -4.07 -15.70
CA TYR A 23 31.42 -2.72 -16.12
C TYR A 23 30.07 -2.67 -16.84
N SER A 24 29.68 -3.72 -17.55
CA SER A 24 28.35 -3.84 -18.16
C SER A 24 27.23 -3.84 -17.10
N LEU A 25 27.41 -4.60 -16.02
CA LEU A 25 26.48 -4.63 -14.89
C LEU A 25 26.42 -3.30 -14.15
N LEU A 26 27.58 -2.68 -13.89
CA LEU A 26 27.66 -1.36 -13.25
C LEU A 26 27.01 -0.27 -14.12
N ALA A 27 27.21 -0.31 -15.44
CA ALA A 27 26.58 0.61 -16.37
C ALA A 27 25.06 0.42 -16.41
N THR A 28 24.57 -0.82 -16.31
CA THR A 28 23.14 -1.11 -16.22
C THR A 28 22.54 -0.55 -14.92
N LEU A 29 23.21 -0.75 -13.78
CA LEU A 29 22.79 -0.16 -12.51
C LEU A 29 22.73 1.37 -12.60
N PHE A 30 23.77 1.99 -13.14
CA PHE A 30 23.84 3.43 -13.36
C PHE A 30 22.65 3.92 -14.20
N GLY A 31 22.37 3.25 -15.32
CA GLY A 31 21.27 3.58 -16.21
C GLY A 31 19.90 3.50 -15.54
N ILE A 32 19.67 2.46 -14.70
CA ILE A 32 18.42 2.31 -13.94
C ILE A 32 18.23 3.48 -12.96
N ILE A 33 19.26 3.85 -12.22
CA ILE A 33 19.19 4.96 -11.24
C ILE A 33 18.89 6.28 -11.95
N VAL A 34 19.56 6.56 -13.06
CA VAL A 34 19.31 7.78 -13.86
C VAL A 34 17.90 7.79 -14.43
N ALA A 35 17.44 6.67 -14.98
CA ALA A 35 16.08 6.55 -15.50
C ALA A 35 15.02 6.77 -14.40
N LEU A 36 15.25 6.22 -13.20
CA LEU A 36 14.37 6.41 -12.05
C LEU A 36 14.34 7.88 -11.61
N ASP A 37 15.48 8.58 -11.61
CA ASP A 37 15.53 10.01 -11.25
C ASP A 37 14.73 10.87 -12.22
N TYR A 38 14.87 10.62 -13.53
CA TYR A 38 14.08 11.31 -14.53
C TYR A 38 12.59 11.00 -14.42
N LEU A 39 12.23 9.74 -14.13
CA LEU A 39 10.84 9.33 -13.92
C LEU A 39 10.21 10.08 -12.74
N GLU A 40 10.90 10.13 -11.59
CA GLU A 40 10.42 10.87 -10.40
C GLU A 40 10.24 12.35 -10.73
N ARG A 41 11.23 12.99 -11.36
CA ARG A 41 11.15 14.41 -11.72
C ARG A 41 10.05 14.70 -12.74
N ALA A 42 9.79 13.78 -13.67
CA ALA A 42 8.71 13.92 -14.64
C ALA A 42 7.35 13.87 -13.95
N TYR A 43 7.16 12.92 -13.02
CA TYR A 43 5.93 12.81 -12.24
C TYR A 43 5.69 14.03 -11.34
N VAL A 44 6.72 14.52 -10.63
CA VAL A 44 6.65 15.73 -9.79
C VAL A 44 6.28 16.99 -10.60
N ARG A 45 6.65 17.03 -11.88
CA ARG A 45 6.31 18.13 -12.80
C ARG A 45 4.99 17.90 -13.53
N ASP A 46 4.20 16.92 -13.13
CA ASP A 46 2.91 16.56 -13.73
C ASP A 46 2.99 16.25 -15.24
N ALA A 47 4.16 15.76 -15.69
CA ALA A 47 4.36 15.36 -17.08
C ALA A 47 3.92 13.92 -17.36
N LEU A 48 3.59 13.16 -16.31
CA LEU A 48 3.15 11.77 -16.37
C LEU A 48 1.97 11.57 -15.42
N THR A 49 0.99 10.78 -15.85
CA THR A 49 -0.13 10.40 -14.98
C THR A 49 0.30 9.36 -13.93
N ALA A 50 -0.48 9.23 -12.85
CA ALA A 50 -0.23 8.22 -11.81
C ALA A 50 -0.26 6.78 -12.36
N ASP A 51 -1.11 6.53 -13.35
CA ASP A 51 -1.28 5.22 -14.00
C ASP A 51 -0.07 4.84 -14.87
N GLU A 52 0.63 5.82 -15.44
CA GLU A 52 1.86 5.59 -16.21
C GLU A 52 3.08 5.51 -15.29
N TYR A 53 3.14 6.38 -14.28
CA TYR A 53 4.25 6.48 -13.35
C TYR A 53 4.38 5.24 -12.46
N SER A 54 3.28 4.79 -11.82
CA SER A 54 3.34 3.74 -10.78
C SER A 54 3.90 2.41 -11.29
N PRO A 55 3.44 1.88 -12.44
CA PRO A 55 3.98 0.64 -13.01
C PRO A 55 5.44 0.81 -13.47
N ALA A 56 5.79 1.96 -14.05
CA ALA A 56 7.15 2.23 -14.51
C ALA A 56 8.13 2.30 -13.33
N CYS A 57 7.75 2.98 -12.24
CA CYS A 57 8.55 3.09 -11.02
C CYS A 57 8.74 1.72 -10.35
N THR A 58 7.66 0.94 -10.22
CA THR A 58 7.71 -0.41 -9.65
C THR A 58 8.64 -1.33 -10.43
N ARG A 59 8.62 -1.25 -11.77
CA ARG A 59 9.50 -2.01 -12.65
C ARG A 59 10.96 -1.61 -12.46
N LEU A 60 11.27 -0.31 -12.46
CA LEU A 60 12.64 0.19 -12.27
C LEU A 60 13.19 -0.18 -10.88
N LEU A 61 12.39 -0.08 -9.82
CA LEU A 61 12.78 -0.53 -8.48
C LEU A 61 13.08 -2.03 -8.42
N SER A 62 12.25 -2.85 -9.08
CA SER A 62 12.48 -4.30 -9.16
C SER A 62 13.77 -4.65 -9.93
N GLN A 63 14.03 -3.94 -11.02
CA GLN A 63 15.27 -4.07 -11.79
C GLN A 63 16.48 -3.63 -10.98
N TYR A 64 16.38 -2.52 -10.25
CA TYR A 64 17.41 -2.03 -9.33
C TYR A 64 17.76 -3.09 -8.27
N LEU A 65 16.76 -3.65 -7.58
CA LEU A 65 16.99 -4.68 -6.56
C LEU A 65 17.65 -5.94 -7.14
N THR A 66 17.26 -6.33 -8.34
CA THR A 66 17.90 -7.45 -9.05
C THR A 66 19.35 -7.13 -9.36
N MET A 67 19.63 -5.93 -9.86
CA MET A 67 20.98 -5.53 -10.22
C MET A 67 21.90 -5.39 -9.01
N LEU A 68 21.38 -4.86 -7.90
CA LEU A 68 22.15 -4.73 -6.65
C LEU A 68 22.65 -6.08 -6.14
N LYS A 69 21.90 -7.17 -6.35
CA LYS A 69 22.36 -8.53 -6.02
C LYS A 69 23.52 -8.99 -6.90
N LEU A 70 23.53 -8.60 -8.18
CA LEU A 70 24.56 -8.99 -9.14
C LEU A 70 25.86 -8.23 -8.94
N VAL A 71 25.80 -6.98 -8.45
CA VAL A 71 26.99 -6.13 -8.25
C VAL A 71 27.41 -6.00 -6.78
N LYS A 72 26.83 -6.79 -5.87
CA LYS A 72 27.03 -6.68 -4.41
C LYS A 72 28.50 -6.63 -3.99
N ASP A 73 29.37 -7.40 -4.64
CA ASP A 73 30.80 -7.45 -4.31
C ASP A 73 31.54 -6.17 -4.71
N SER A 74 31.03 -5.43 -5.70
CA SER A 74 31.62 -4.17 -6.20
C SER A 74 30.90 -2.93 -5.67
N VAL A 75 29.67 -3.08 -5.17
CA VAL A 75 28.80 -1.99 -4.71
C VAL A 75 28.35 -2.29 -3.27
N PRO A 76 29.16 -1.91 -2.26
CA PRO A 76 28.82 -2.15 -0.86
C PRO A 76 27.63 -1.31 -0.37
N SER A 77 27.43 -0.12 -0.94
CA SER A 77 26.23 0.71 -0.70
C SER A 77 25.92 1.56 -1.93
N ILE A 78 24.64 1.89 -2.09
CA ILE A 78 24.19 2.74 -3.20
C ILE A 78 24.74 4.15 -3.09
N GLU A 79 24.85 4.70 -1.87
CA GLU A 79 25.42 6.02 -1.63
C GLU A 79 26.89 6.09 -2.06
N GLN A 80 27.68 5.06 -1.75
CA GLN A 80 29.08 5.02 -2.18
C GLN A 80 29.21 4.88 -3.70
N PHE A 81 28.34 4.09 -4.34
CA PHE A 81 28.32 3.98 -5.79
C PHE A 81 27.97 5.33 -6.46
N MET A 82 26.93 6.00 -5.96
CA MET A 82 26.54 7.32 -6.44
C MET A 82 27.63 8.37 -6.22
N ALA A 83 28.30 8.35 -5.07
CA ALA A 83 29.43 9.24 -4.80
C ALA A 83 30.63 8.95 -5.73
N HIS A 84 30.96 7.67 -5.93
CA HIS A 84 32.08 7.25 -6.78
C HIS A 84 31.90 7.69 -8.23
N TYR A 85 30.70 7.52 -8.78
CA TYR A 85 30.36 7.92 -10.15
C TYR A 85 29.80 9.34 -10.26
N ARG A 86 29.83 10.12 -9.18
CA ARG A 86 29.36 11.52 -9.13
C ARG A 86 27.94 11.70 -9.64
N MET A 87 27.03 10.83 -9.21
CA MET A 87 25.62 10.86 -9.59
C MET A 87 24.85 11.87 -8.76
N ASP A 88 24.31 12.92 -9.40
CA ASP A 88 23.40 13.88 -8.78
C ASP A 88 21.93 13.48 -9.04
N THR A 89 21.52 12.37 -8.40
CA THR A 89 20.17 11.80 -8.55
C THR A 89 19.46 11.66 -7.20
N PRO A 90 19.18 12.77 -6.50
CA PRO A 90 18.58 12.76 -5.16
C PRO A 90 17.16 12.19 -5.15
N ALA A 91 16.38 12.35 -6.23
CA ALA A 91 15.02 11.82 -6.29
C ALA A 91 15.03 10.29 -6.41
N ALA A 92 15.92 9.74 -7.23
CA ALA A 92 16.13 8.29 -7.28
C ALA A 92 16.63 7.73 -5.94
N LEU A 93 17.58 8.40 -5.27
CA LEU A 93 18.08 7.95 -3.98
C LEU A 93 16.97 7.88 -2.93
N HIS A 94 16.13 8.92 -2.87
CA HIS A 94 14.96 8.92 -2.00
C HIS A 94 14.02 7.74 -2.32
N ARG A 95 13.65 7.60 -3.60
CA ARG A 95 12.73 6.53 -4.04
C ARG A 95 13.28 5.14 -3.76
N ILE A 96 14.58 4.92 -3.93
CA ILE A 96 15.26 3.66 -3.60
C ILE A 96 15.22 3.36 -2.10
N LYS A 97 15.41 4.38 -1.24
CA LYS A 97 15.33 4.22 0.22
C LYS A 97 13.91 3.90 0.69
N VAL A 98 12.91 4.54 0.10
CA VAL A 98 11.49 4.29 0.41
C VAL A 98 11.04 2.93 -0.12
N GLY A 99 11.47 2.55 -1.33
CA GLY A 99 11.23 1.22 -1.90
C GLY A 99 9.84 1.02 -2.54
N VAL A 100 8.97 2.02 -2.52
CA VAL A 100 7.65 2.02 -3.18
C VAL A 100 7.45 3.32 -3.96
N PRO A 101 6.60 3.39 -5.01
CA PRO A 101 6.32 4.63 -5.75
C PRO A 101 5.68 5.74 -4.91
N ALA A 102 5.76 7.00 -5.37
CA ALA A 102 5.20 8.17 -4.69
C ALA A 102 3.70 8.04 -4.43
N THR A 103 2.99 7.42 -5.39
CA THR A 103 1.56 7.15 -5.33
C THR A 103 1.17 6.20 -4.20
N VAL A 104 2.10 5.39 -3.70
CA VAL A 104 1.93 4.52 -2.54
C VAL A 104 2.43 5.20 -1.27
N GLU A 105 3.58 5.87 -1.33
CA GLU A 105 4.17 6.59 -0.19
C GLU A 105 3.27 7.72 0.33
N HIS A 106 2.66 8.47 -0.58
CA HIS A 106 1.81 9.62 -0.27
C HIS A 106 0.34 9.33 -0.55
N SER A 107 -0.06 8.05 -0.63
CA SER A 107 -1.46 7.70 -0.81
C SER A 107 -2.30 8.22 0.37
N SER A 108 -2.98 9.35 0.19
CA SER A 108 -4.20 9.66 0.94
C SER A 108 -5.37 8.79 0.47
N GLU A 109 -5.22 8.14 -0.69
CA GLU A 109 -6.20 7.25 -1.30
C GLU A 109 -5.82 5.77 -1.10
N ALA A 110 -6.53 5.12 -0.19
CA ALA A 110 -6.99 3.75 -0.32
C ALA A 110 -6.25 2.83 -1.33
N GLY A 111 -5.13 2.23 -0.92
CA GLY A 111 -4.40 1.25 -1.75
C GLY A 111 -5.21 -0.02 -2.10
N PRO A 112 -4.63 -1.01 -2.82
CA PRO A 112 -5.31 -2.25 -3.21
C PRO A 112 -5.95 -3.00 -2.02
N GLU A 113 -5.33 -2.91 -0.85
CA GLU A 113 -5.88 -3.46 0.39
C GLU A 113 -7.18 -2.78 0.81
N THR A 114 -7.38 -1.50 0.51
CA THR A 114 -8.63 -0.80 0.80
C THR A 114 -9.76 -1.27 -0.08
N GLY A 115 -9.52 -1.56 -1.38
CA GLY A 115 -10.52 -2.21 -2.24
C GLY A 115 -10.94 -3.57 -1.69
N LYS A 116 -9.96 -4.39 -1.26
CA LYS A 116 -10.22 -5.66 -0.57
C LYS A 116 -11.02 -5.47 0.72
N TRP A 117 -10.63 -4.51 1.57
CA TRP A 117 -11.32 -4.25 2.84
C TRP A 117 -12.74 -3.71 2.63
N ILE A 118 -12.96 -2.89 1.59
CA ILE A 118 -14.30 -2.43 1.21
C ILE A 118 -15.18 -3.62 0.83
N ALA A 119 -14.66 -4.53 -0.01
CA ALA A 119 -15.39 -5.73 -0.41
C ALA A 119 -15.70 -6.64 0.78
N GLU A 120 -14.69 -6.96 1.61
CA GLU A 120 -14.86 -7.77 2.83
C GLU A 120 -15.90 -7.15 3.79
N THR A 121 -15.81 -5.84 4.04
CA THR A 121 -16.71 -5.16 4.98
C THR A 121 -18.14 -5.09 4.43
N THR A 122 -18.30 -4.85 3.12
CA THR A 122 -19.60 -4.86 2.44
C THR A 122 -20.25 -6.25 2.54
N GLN A 123 -19.47 -7.31 2.31
CA GLN A 123 -19.93 -8.68 2.47
C GLN A 123 -20.40 -8.94 3.91
N ASN A 124 -19.62 -8.55 4.92
CA ASN A 124 -19.97 -8.76 6.33
C ASN A 124 -21.26 -8.02 6.73
N PHE A 125 -21.50 -6.83 6.18
CA PHE A 125 -22.76 -6.12 6.35
C PHE A 125 -23.92 -6.93 5.80
N ILE A 126 -23.82 -7.37 4.55
CA ILE A 126 -24.88 -8.16 3.89
C ILE A 126 -25.13 -9.45 4.66
N THR A 127 -24.08 -10.21 5.01
CA THR A 127 -24.19 -11.44 5.77
C THR A 127 -24.88 -11.24 7.12
N PHE A 128 -24.54 -10.17 7.85
CA PHE A 128 -25.17 -9.90 9.15
C PHE A 128 -26.63 -9.47 9.01
N MET A 129 -26.95 -8.61 8.04
CA MET A 129 -28.34 -8.21 7.77
C MET A 129 -29.20 -9.40 7.34
N ASP A 130 -28.66 -10.30 6.51
CA ASP A 130 -29.35 -11.50 6.07
C ASP A 130 -29.57 -12.48 7.23
N ALA A 131 -28.60 -12.65 8.13
CA ALA A 131 -28.76 -13.44 9.36
C ALA A 131 -29.97 -12.96 10.18
N LEU A 132 -30.11 -11.65 10.36
CA LEU A 132 -31.25 -11.06 11.08
C LEU A 132 -32.58 -11.25 10.32
N LYS A 133 -32.58 -11.06 9.00
CA LYS A 133 -33.77 -11.27 8.14
C LYS A 133 -34.22 -12.74 8.11
N LEU A 134 -33.28 -13.68 8.22
CA LEU A 134 -33.53 -15.11 8.35
C LEU A 134 -33.96 -15.52 9.77
N ARG A 135 -34.17 -14.55 10.67
CA ARG A 135 -34.57 -14.74 12.06
C ARG A 135 -33.56 -15.53 12.90
N LEU A 136 -32.27 -15.45 12.58
CA LEU A 136 -31.23 -15.87 13.51
C LEU A 136 -31.24 -14.89 14.69
N ARG A 137 -31.38 -15.42 15.91
CA ARG A 137 -31.54 -14.62 17.14
C ARG A 137 -30.62 -15.05 18.27
N ALA A 138 -30.10 -16.28 18.22
CA ALA A 138 -29.23 -16.80 19.26
C ALA A 138 -27.84 -16.13 19.23
N LYS A 139 -27.25 -15.94 20.41
CA LYS A 139 -25.91 -15.34 20.54
C LYS A 139 -24.87 -16.08 19.72
N ASP A 140 -24.82 -17.40 19.80
CA ASP A 140 -23.84 -18.23 19.10
C ASP A 140 -23.89 -18.09 17.57
N GLN A 141 -25.07 -17.75 17.03
CA GLN A 141 -25.26 -17.45 15.61
C GLN A 141 -24.87 -16.02 15.25
N LEU A 142 -25.27 -15.04 16.06
CA LEU A 142 -25.10 -13.62 15.74
C LEU A 142 -23.72 -13.07 16.10
N HIS A 143 -23.16 -13.51 17.23
CA HIS A 143 -21.93 -12.94 17.77
C HIS A 143 -20.72 -13.09 16.83
N PRO A 144 -20.44 -14.25 16.23
CA PRO A 144 -19.29 -14.39 15.32
C PRO A 144 -19.37 -13.44 14.12
N ILE A 145 -20.56 -13.29 13.54
CA ILE A 145 -20.80 -12.47 12.36
C ILE A 145 -20.69 -10.98 12.72
N LEU A 146 -21.28 -10.56 13.83
CA LEU A 146 -21.18 -9.17 14.30
C LEU A 146 -19.73 -8.81 14.65
N GLN A 147 -18.99 -9.71 15.31
CA GLN A 147 -17.59 -9.48 15.66
C GLN A 147 -16.73 -9.25 14.41
N GLU A 148 -16.94 -10.06 13.36
CA GLU A 148 -16.23 -9.90 12.09
C GLU A 148 -16.59 -8.58 11.40
N LEU A 149 -17.88 -8.21 11.40
CA LEU A 149 -18.36 -6.93 10.89
C LEU A 149 -17.69 -5.75 11.61
N VAL A 150 -17.72 -5.72 12.96
CA VAL A 150 -17.09 -4.64 13.75
C VAL A 150 -15.59 -4.57 13.50
N THR A 151 -14.93 -5.72 13.36
CA THR A 151 -13.49 -5.79 13.08
C THR A 151 -13.15 -5.21 11.71
N GLY A 152 -13.90 -5.57 10.66
CA GLY A 152 -13.74 -5.01 9.33
C GLY A 152 -14.01 -3.50 9.31
N TYR A 153 -15.08 -3.08 9.95
CA TYR A 153 -15.49 -1.68 10.06
C TYR A 153 -14.44 -0.79 10.75
N ALA A 154 -13.75 -1.30 11.76
CA ALA A 154 -12.75 -0.56 12.53
C ALA A 154 -11.44 -0.28 11.75
N ARG A 155 -11.24 -0.92 10.59
CA ARG A 155 -10.03 -0.74 9.75
C ARG A 155 -9.98 0.61 9.04
N PHE A 156 -11.12 1.29 8.88
CA PHE A 156 -11.20 2.56 8.16
C PHE A 156 -10.79 3.73 9.06
N LYS A 157 -9.93 4.62 8.53
CA LYS A 157 -9.28 5.71 9.28
C LYS A 157 -10.27 6.69 9.93
N GLY A 158 -11.45 6.90 9.32
CA GLY A 158 -12.54 7.73 9.84
C GLY A 158 -13.56 6.99 10.72
N SER A 159 -13.45 5.66 10.86
CA SER A 159 -14.47 4.86 11.55
C SER A 159 -14.69 5.21 13.02
N LYS A 160 -13.72 5.86 13.67
CA LYS A 160 -13.82 6.27 15.07
C LYS A 160 -14.85 7.37 15.29
N ASP A 161 -15.12 8.18 14.27
CA ASP A 161 -16.03 9.32 14.33
C ASP A 161 -17.43 8.96 13.83
N TRP A 162 -17.63 7.73 13.33
CA TRP A 162 -18.89 7.23 12.80
C TRP A 162 -19.81 6.73 13.90
N GLU A 163 -21.05 7.20 13.91
CA GLU A 163 -22.03 6.83 14.93
C GLU A 163 -22.38 5.34 14.85
N GLY A 164 -22.45 4.79 13.63
CA GLY A 164 -22.71 3.39 13.36
C GLY A 164 -21.72 2.45 14.04
N ARG A 165 -20.44 2.84 14.14
CA ARG A 165 -19.43 2.05 14.88
C ARG A 165 -19.80 1.89 16.34
N SER A 166 -20.14 3.00 16.99
CA SER A 166 -20.46 3.02 18.42
C SER A 166 -21.68 2.13 18.71
N ARG A 167 -22.70 2.20 17.85
CA ARG A 167 -23.90 1.35 17.96
C ARG A 167 -23.58 -0.13 17.80
N MET A 168 -22.79 -0.52 16.79
CA MET A 168 -22.41 -1.92 16.59
C MET A 168 -21.57 -2.47 17.74
N VAL A 169 -20.65 -1.66 18.30
CA VAL A 169 -19.87 -2.05 19.49
C VAL A 169 -20.79 -2.24 20.71
N SER A 170 -21.78 -1.35 20.90
CA SER A 170 -22.78 -1.51 21.97
C SER A 170 -23.54 -2.82 21.85
N TRP A 171 -23.95 -3.21 20.64
CA TRP A 171 -24.63 -4.48 20.39
C TRP A 171 -23.71 -5.68 20.63
N LEU A 172 -22.43 -5.59 20.25
CA LEU A 172 -21.45 -6.64 20.53
C LEU A 172 -21.22 -6.82 22.03
N ILE A 173 -21.24 -5.74 22.82
CA ILE A 173 -21.19 -5.79 24.29
C ILE A 173 -22.43 -6.49 24.84
N THR A 174 -23.62 -6.14 24.35
CA THR A 174 -24.89 -6.80 24.74
C THR A 174 -24.83 -8.31 24.49
N LEU A 175 -24.44 -8.75 23.29
CA LEU A 175 -24.31 -10.17 22.96
C LEU A 175 -23.25 -10.87 23.81
N ASN A 176 -22.14 -10.20 24.13
CA ASN A 176 -21.12 -10.77 25.01
C ASN A 176 -21.66 -11.11 26.41
N GLY A 177 -22.58 -10.29 26.94
CA GLY A 177 -23.22 -10.52 28.24
C GLY A 177 -24.22 -11.69 28.28
N MET A 178 -24.65 -12.21 27.12
CA MET A 178 -25.64 -13.29 27.02
C MET A 178 -24.99 -14.69 27.09
N LYS A 179 -25.78 -15.72 27.36
CA LYS A 179 -25.35 -17.12 27.17
C LYS A 179 -25.42 -17.51 25.69
N ALA A 180 -24.65 -18.51 25.29
CA ALA A 180 -24.57 -18.95 23.88
C ALA A 180 -25.94 -19.28 23.26
N SER A 181 -26.81 -19.95 24.03
CA SER A 181 -28.17 -20.34 23.61
C SER A 181 -29.23 -19.26 23.84
N GLU A 182 -28.85 -18.11 24.39
CA GLU A 182 -29.79 -17.03 24.68
C GLU A 182 -30.09 -16.25 23.41
N GLU A 183 -31.36 -15.87 23.22
CA GLU A 183 -31.83 -15.18 22.03
C GLU A 183 -32.14 -13.72 22.33
N ILE A 184 -31.86 -12.84 21.36
CA ILE A 184 -32.38 -11.47 21.38
C ILE A 184 -33.88 -11.48 21.05
N THR A 185 -34.63 -10.53 21.60
CA THR A 185 -36.07 -10.41 21.30
C THR A 185 -36.31 -9.96 19.85
N GLU A 186 -37.54 -10.10 19.38
CA GLU A 186 -37.91 -9.63 18.04
C GLU A 186 -37.73 -8.11 17.90
N GLU A 187 -38.07 -7.36 18.93
CA GLU A 187 -37.89 -5.91 19.00
C GLU A 187 -36.41 -5.55 18.95
N GLN A 188 -35.56 -6.25 19.70
CA GLN A 188 -34.10 -6.06 19.67
C GLN A 188 -33.53 -6.39 18.28
N SER A 189 -34.01 -7.47 17.65
CA SER A 189 -33.59 -7.86 16.29
C SER A 189 -33.95 -6.78 15.26
N ARG A 190 -35.14 -6.17 15.35
CA ARG A 190 -35.56 -5.07 14.45
C ARG A 190 -34.75 -3.80 14.70
N GLN A 191 -34.47 -3.47 15.95
CA GLN A 191 -33.62 -2.31 16.29
C GLN A 191 -32.18 -2.51 15.82
N LEU A 192 -31.61 -3.69 16.05
CA LEU A 192 -30.27 -4.06 15.60
C LEU A 192 -30.16 -3.99 14.08
N LEU A 193 -31.15 -4.50 13.34
CA LEU A 193 -31.18 -4.40 11.88
C LEU A 193 -31.19 -2.92 11.42
N PHE A 194 -32.01 -2.08 12.04
CA PHE A 194 -32.06 -0.65 11.75
C PHE A 194 -30.72 0.06 11.99
N ASP A 195 -30.05 -0.25 13.11
CA ASP A 195 -28.74 0.33 13.43
C ASP A 195 -27.65 -0.13 12.45
N VAL A 196 -27.71 -1.38 12.00
CA VAL A 196 -26.78 -1.93 10.99
C VAL A 196 -27.04 -1.31 9.62
N ASP A 197 -28.29 -1.15 9.20
CA ASP A 197 -28.65 -0.46 7.95
C ASP A 197 -28.14 0.99 7.96
N HIS A 198 -28.27 1.67 9.11
CA HIS A 198 -27.73 3.02 9.28
C HIS A 198 -26.19 3.03 9.16
N ALA A 199 -25.50 2.13 9.87
CA ALA A 199 -24.04 2.02 9.82
C ALA A 199 -23.52 1.67 8.42
N TYR A 200 -24.27 0.88 7.65
CA TYR A 200 -23.99 0.54 6.27
C TYR A 200 -24.13 1.74 5.34
N ALA A 201 -25.20 2.53 5.50
CA ALA A 201 -25.40 3.76 4.73
C ALA A 201 -24.33 4.82 5.06
N GLU A 202 -23.95 4.96 6.33
CA GLU A 202 -22.86 5.83 6.78
C GLU A 202 -21.51 5.41 6.15
N PHE A 203 -21.23 4.10 6.17
CA PHE A 203 -20.06 3.54 5.50
C PHE A 203 -20.05 3.83 4.00
N PHE A 204 -21.15 3.54 3.29
CA PHE A 204 -21.25 3.85 1.86
C PHE A 204 -21.07 5.33 1.55
N ARG A 205 -21.61 6.22 2.39
CA ARG A 205 -21.42 7.66 2.27
C ARG A 205 -19.95 8.06 2.48
N SER A 206 -19.26 7.41 3.41
CA SER A 206 -17.84 7.65 3.63
C SER A 206 -16.97 7.28 2.42
N LEU A 207 -17.41 6.29 1.63
CA LEU A 207 -16.74 5.90 0.38
C LEU A 207 -17.02 6.89 -0.75
N SER A 208 -18.20 7.50 -0.79
CA SER A 208 -18.56 8.48 -1.83
C SER A 208 -18.13 9.92 -1.52
N GLY A 209 -17.91 10.24 -0.25
CA GLY A 209 -17.51 11.56 0.25
C GLY A 209 -16.04 11.96 -0.02
N ALA A 210 -15.19 11.05 -0.50
CA ALA A 210 -13.79 11.35 -0.81
C ALA A 210 -13.58 12.16 -2.10
N LYS A 211 -14.65 12.58 -2.79
CA LYS A 211 -14.59 13.18 -4.13
C LYS A 211 -14.80 14.71 -4.20
N GLY A 212 -14.69 15.44 -3.10
CA GLY A 212 -14.86 16.89 -3.17
C GLY A 212 -14.31 17.64 -1.97
N ASP A 213 -13.09 18.16 -2.11
CA ASP A 213 -12.66 19.40 -1.47
C ASP A 213 -11.62 20.07 -2.38
N TRP A 214 -12.13 20.75 -3.41
CA TRP A 214 -11.44 21.85 -4.10
C TRP A 214 -12.40 23.03 -4.13
N THR A 215 -12.40 23.80 -3.04
CA THR A 215 -12.77 25.23 -3.02
C THR A 215 -11.68 25.97 -2.29
#